data_AF-A0A8I2G5C5-F1
#
_entry.id   AF-A0A8I2G5C5-F1
#
_cell.length_a   1.000
_cell.length_b   1.000
_cell.length_c   1.000
_cell.angle_alpha   90.00
_cell.angle_beta   90.00
_cell.angle_gamma   90.00
#
_symmetry.space_group_name_H-M   'P 1'
#
loop_
_entity.id
_entity.type
_entity.pdbx_description
1 polymer ?
#
loop_
_entity_poly.entity_id
_entity_poly.type
_entity_poly.pdbx_seq_one_letter_code
_entity_poly.pdbx_strand_id
1 'polypeptide(L)'
;MDNKRLSSIPFDYFEPVKIKKGYNRNVEPEKIYPDDKGMITIEIRELERVEINLNNNRAEVEVKAKVEEDNSDNSNFYSGYLVVGNQLRPLPVGSTLDVERGVFYWQPGPGFIGDYRFVFVGKIQDGEMNLKNINVKIGPR
;
A
#
# COMPACT_ATOMS: atom_id res chain seq x y z
N MET A 1 -20.56 -15.28 31.75
CA MET A 1 -21.29 -15.09 30.47
C MET A 1 -20.28 -14.51 29.50
N ASP A 2 -19.73 -15.39 28.67
CA ASP A 2 -18.60 -15.11 27.80
C ASP A 2 -19.04 -14.24 26.61
N ASN A 3 -18.56 -13.00 26.54
CA ASN A 3 -18.69 -12.13 25.36
C ASN A 3 -17.70 -12.54 24.25
N LYS A 4 -17.72 -13.82 23.90
CA LYS A 4 -16.87 -14.40 22.86
C LYS A 4 -17.68 -14.48 21.57
N ARG A 5 -17.81 -13.34 20.85
CA ARG A 5 -18.13 -13.24 19.41
C ARG A 5 -18.31 -11.78 18.94
N LEU A 6 -17.19 -11.06 18.84
CA LEU A 6 -17.01 -10.00 17.82
C LEU A 6 -15.64 -10.17 17.14
N SER A 7 -15.12 -11.40 17.11
CA SER A 7 -13.93 -11.76 16.35
C SER A 7 -14.29 -11.93 14.88
N SER A 8 -13.78 -11.03 14.03
CA SER A 8 -13.14 -11.30 12.72
C SER A 8 -13.50 -10.31 11.60
N ILE A 9 -13.16 -9.04 11.76
CA ILE A 9 -12.94 -8.13 10.63
C ILE A 9 -11.63 -7.37 10.95
N PRO A 10 -10.46 -7.87 10.55
CA PRO A 10 -9.20 -7.16 10.77
C PRO A 10 -9.09 -6.14 9.65
N PHE A 11 -9.55 -4.90 9.85
CA PHE A 11 -9.40 -3.94 8.77
C PHE A 11 -8.91 -2.59 9.29
N ASP A 12 -7.63 -2.39 9.02
CA ASP A 12 -6.85 -1.16 9.02
C ASP A 12 -7.39 -0.11 8.02
N TYR A 13 -8.71 0.07 7.95
CA TYR A 13 -9.42 0.95 7.01
C TYR A 13 -9.11 2.45 7.18
N PHE A 14 -8.31 2.83 8.19
CA PHE A 14 -8.01 4.22 8.51
C PHE A 14 -6.55 4.60 8.29
N GLU A 15 -5.69 3.61 8.06
CA GLU A 15 -4.27 3.82 7.99
C GLU A 15 -3.89 4.43 6.62
N PRO A 16 -3.23 5.60 6.57
CA PRO A 16 -2.85 6.24 5.32
C PRO A 16 -1.75 5.47 4.58
N VAL A 17 -1.49 5.86 3.34
CA VAL A 17 -0.25 5.56 2.62
C VAL A 17 0.51 6.84 2.34
N LYS A 18 1.82 6.72 2.16
CA LYS A 18 2.68 7.84 1.73
C LYS A 18 2.94 7.69 0.23
N ILE A 19 2.77 8.75 -0.54
CA ILE A 19 2.98 8.73 -1.99
C ILE A 19 4.01 9.75 -2.45
N LYS A 20 4.72 9.42 -3.53
CA LYS A 20 5.51 10.37 -4.31
C LYS A 20 5.14 10.26 -5.78
N LYS A 21 5.06 11.40 -6.46
CA LYS A 21 4.78 11.48 -7.90
C LYS A 21 6.00 12.03 -8.66
N GLY A 22 6.19 11.58 -9.88
CA GLY A 22 7.34 11.92 -10.72
C GLY A 22 8.66 11.37 -10.19
N TYR A 23 9.76 12.09 -10.47
CA TYR A 23 11.14 11.66 -10.18
C TYR A 23 11.89 12.55 -9.19
N ASN A 24 11.25 13.61 -8.68
CA ASN A 24 11.92 14.49 -7.73
C ASN A 24 12.04 13.80 -6.36
N ARG A 25 13.25 13.31 -6.06
CA ARG A 25 13.54 12.57 -4.83
C ARG A 25 13.44 13.45 -3.57
N ASN A 26 13.60 14.76 -3.72
CA ASN A 26 13.63 15.72 -2.62
C ASN A 26 12.23 16.17 -2.18
N VAL A 27 11.18 15.76 -2.89
CA VAL A 27 9.80 16.02 -2.48
C VAL A 27 9.46 15.13 -1.29
N GLU A 28 8.93 15.74 -0.23
CA GLU A 28 8.37 15.02 0.90
C GLU A 28 7.16 14.19 0.44
N PRO A 29 7.04 12.92 0.88
CA PRO A 29 5.87 12.12 0.55
C PRO A 29 4.56 12.75 1.06
N GLU A 30 3.54 12.74 0.23
CA GLU A 30 2.18 13.13 0.60
C GLU A 30 1.48 11.96 1.31
N LYS A 31 0.77 12.21 2.42
CA LYS A 31 -0.07 11.20 3.07
C LYS A 31 -1.47 11.22 2.49
N ILE A 32 -1.93 10.10 1.95
CA ILE A 32 -3.31 9.93 1.47
C ILE A 32 -4.05 9.01 2.42
N TYR A 33 -5.19 9.49 2.91
CA TYR A 33 -6.06 8.74 3.79
C TYR A 33 -7.14 8.00 2.98
N PRO A 34 -7.55 6.81 3.43
CA PRO A 34 -8.70 6.11 2.88
C PRO A 34 -10.01 6.89 3.09
N ASP A 35 -10.97 6.69 2.20
CA ASP A 35 -12.34 7.18 2.34
C ASP A 35 -13.17 6.35 3.34
N ASP A 36 -14.47 6.66 3.45
CA ASP A 36 -15.43 5.96 4.31
C ASP A 36 -15.62 4.46 3.96
N LYS A 37 -15.15 4.04 2.78
CA LYS A 37 -15.15 2.65 2.30
C LYS A 37 -13.76 2.01 2.38
N GLY A 38 -12.77 2.70 2.95
CA GLY A 38 -11.42 2.19 3.05
C GLY A 38 -10.62 2.28 1.75
N MET A 39 -11.07 3.06 0.75
CA MET A 39 -10.40 3.21 -0.54
C MET A 39 -9.50 4.44 -0.55
N ILE A 40 -8.22 4.23 -0.86
CA ILE A 40 -7.24 5.30 -1.05
C ILE A 40 -7.24 5.66 -2.53
N THR A 41 -7.63 6.89 -2.88
CA THR A 41 -7.64 7.35 -4.27
C THR A 41 -6.42 8.22 -4.56
N ILE A 42 -5.66 7.85 -5.58
CA ILE A 42 -4.48 8.59 -6.04
C ILE A 42 -4.71 8.99 -7.49
N GLU A 43 -4.56 10.28 -7.80
CA GLU A 43 -4.66 10.78 -9.17
C GLU A 43 -3.28 11.08 -9.72
N ILE A 44 -2.99 10.57 -10.92
CA ILE A 44 -1.77 10.84 -11.69
C ILE A 44 -2.12 11.14 -13.15
N ARG A 45 -1.19 11.75 -13.87
CA ARG A 45 -1.28 11.93 -15.32
C ARG A 45 -0.62 10.79 -16.07
N GLU A 46 -1.00 10.61 -17.33
CA GLU A 46 -0.35 9.66 -18.23
C GLU A 46 1.17 9.89 -18.27
N LEU A 47 1.94 8.80 -18.14
CA LEU A 47 3.41 8.76 -18.05
C LEU A 47 4.02 9.32 -16.76
N GLU A 48 3.20 9.78 -15.80
CA GLU A 48 3.66 10.17 -14.47
C GLU A 48 3.99 8.92 -13.64
N ARG A 49 5.18 8.91 -13.03
CA ARG A 49 5.57 7.86 -12.09
C ARG A 49 4.85 8.07 -10.76
N VAL A 50 4.40 6.99 -10.15
CA VAL A 50 3.92 6.95 -8.77
C VAL A 50 4.74 5.96 -7.94
N GLU A 51 4.99 6.34 -6.71
CA GLU A 51 5.57 5.50 -5.66
C GLU A 51 4.61 5.54 -4.48
N ILE A 52 4.25 4.36 -3.99
CA ILE A 52 3.29 4.18 -2.90
C ILE A 52 3.98 3.37 -1.82
N ASN A 53 4.20 4.00 -0.68
CA ASN A 53 4.72 3.34 0.50
C ASN A 53 3.55 2.88 1.38
N LEU A 54 3.43 1.57 1.49
CA LEU A 54 2.37 0.85 2.20
C LEU A 54 2.65 0.76 3.71
N ASN A 55 3.93 0.86 4.09
CA ASN A 55 4.33 0.96 5.48
C ASN A 55 3.90 2.33 6.02
N ASN A 56 2.83 2.34 6.81
CA ASN A 56 2.63 3.43 7.74
C ASN A 56 3.44 3.10 8.98
N ASN A 57 4.64 3.66 9.13
CA ASN A 57 5.50 3.42 10.29
C ASN A 57 4.74 3.56 11.62
N ARG A 58 4.16 2.45 12.14
CA ARG A 58 4.08 2.23 13.59
C ARG A 58 5.50 2.22 14.18
N ALA A 59 6.51 1.97 13.35
CA ALA A 59 7.93 2.06 13.64
C ALA A 59 8.46 3.47 14.00
N GLU A 60 7.79 4.58 13.69
CA GLU A 60 8.26 5.89 14.19
C GLU A 60 8.06 6.01 15.72
N VAL A 61 7.19 5.18 16.29
CA VAL A 61 7.00 5.01 17.73
C VAL A 61 8.02 4.02 18.32
N GLU A 62 8.52 3.06 17.54
CA GLU A 62 9.49 2.04 17.98
C GLU A 62 10.97 2.39 17.74
N VAL A 63 11.32 3.33 16.86
CA VAL A 63 12.72 3.74 16.60
C VAL A 63 13.40 4.38 17.83
N LYS A 64 12.68 4.67 18.90
CA LYS A 64 13.28 5.06 20.20
C LYS A 64 13.58 3.89 21.13
N ALA A 65 13.16 2.67 20.84
CA ALA A 65 13.35 1.52 21.70
C ALA A 65 13.96 0.36 20.91
N LYS A 66 15.23 0.05 21.24
CA LYS A 66 16.00 -1.14 20.84
C LYS A 66 16.93 -0.94 19.64
N VAL A 67 18.03 -0.24 19.94
CA VAL A 67 19.35 -0.80 19.63
C VAL A 67 19.47 -2.05 20.49
N GLU A 68 19.35 -3.24 19.89
CA GLU A 68 19.98 -4.49 20.33
C GLU A 68 19.55 -5.62 19.38
N GLU A 69 20.54 -6.43 19.01
CA GLU A 69 20.44 -7.57 18.10
C GLU A 69 19.38 -8.56 18.57
N ASP A 70 18.41 -8.87 17.71
CA ASP A 70 17.56 -10.05 17.89
C ASP A 70 17.35 -10.72 16.52
N ASN A 71 17.97 -11.89 16.36
CA ASN A 71 17.77 -12.81 15.23
C ASN A 71 16.39 -13.47 15.33
N SER A 72 15.34 -12.67 15.17
CA SER A 72 14.00 -13.17 14.87
C SER A 72 13.62 -12.69 13.47
N ASP A 73 13.15 -13.62 12.65
CA ASP A 73 12.78 -13.43 11.25
C ASP A 73 11.47 -12.61 11.16
N ASN A 74 11.55 -11.37 11.62
CA ASN A 74 10.47 -10.38 11.72
C ASN A 74 10.33 -9.59 10.40
N SER A 75 10.42 -10.31 9.29
CA SER A 75 10.32 -9.74 7.95
C SER A 75 8.84 -9.50 7.60
N ASN A 76 8.44 -8.23 7.57
CA ASN A 76 7.17 -7.84 6.98
C ASN A 76 7.22 -8.17 5.49
N PHE A 77 6.27 -8.99 5.02
CA PHE A 77 6.16 -9.33 3.60
C PHE A 77 4.87 -8.78 3.03
N TYR A 78 5.01 -8.11 1.87
CA TYR A 78 3.91 -7.55 1.12
C TYR A 78 3.60 -8.35 -0.13
N SER A 79 2.31 -8.51 -0.42
CA SER A 79 1.79 -8.99 -1.70
C SER A 79 0.90 -7.93 -2.32
N GLY A 80 0.81 -7.89 -3.65
CA GLY A 80 0.02 -6.90 -4.38
C GLY A 80 -0.65 -7.50 -5.60
N TYR A 81 -1.88 -7.05 -5.87
CA TYR A 81 -2.70 -7.56 -6.96
C TYR A 81 -3.50 -6.43 -7.62
N LEU A 82 -3.71 -6.55 -8.93
CA LEU A 82 -4.69 -5.75 -9.66
C LEU A 82 -6.07 -6.42 -9.55
N VAL A 83 -7.10 -5.62 -9.28
CA VAL A 83 -8.49 -6.08 -9.16
C VAL A 83 -9.22 -5.84 -10.49
N VAL A 84 -9.64 -6.91 -11.15
CA VAL A 84 -10.40 -6.87 -12.41
C VAL A 84 -11.72 -7.63 -12.23
N GLY A 85 -12.83 -6.89 -12.14
CA GLY A 85 -14.13 -7.48 -11.78
C GLY A 85 -14.06 -8.16 -10.41
N ASN A 86 -14.26 -9.47 -10.38
CA ASN A 86 -14.17 -10.32 -9.19
C ASN A 86 -12.87 -11.15 -9.11
N GLN A 87 -11.85 -10.80 -9.90
CA GLN A 87 -10.59 -11.54 -9.97
C GLN A 87 -9.40 -10.70 -9.52
N LEU A 88 -8.44 -11.36 -8.86
CA LEU A 88 -7.11 -10.84 -8.61
C LEU A 88 -6.18 -11.24 -9.77
N ARG A 89 -5.50 -10.26 -10.34
CA ARG A 89 -4.53 -10.41 -11.42
C ARG A 89 -3.14 -9.98 -10.94
N PRO A 90 -2.07 -10.44 -11.61
CA PRO A 90 -0.73 -9.89 -11.38
C PRO A 90 -0.71 -8.37 -11.51
N LEU A 91 0.25 -7.73 -10.84
CA LEU A 91 0.45 -6.30 -10.96
C LEU A 91 0.73 -5.90 -12.43
N PRO A 92 0.31 -4.70 -12.87
CA PRO A 92 0.46 -4.25 -14.25
C PRO A 92 1.92 -4.24 -14.72
N VAL A 93 2.10 -4.33 -16.03
CA VAL A 93 3.39 -4.09 -16.66
C VAL A 93 3.94 -2.70 -16.29
N GLY A 94 5.26 -2.62 -16.13
CA GLY A 94 5.96 -1.40 -15.72
C GLY A 94 5.83 -1.07 -14.23
N SER A 95 5.22 -1.97 -13.44
CA SER A 95 5.16 -1.85 -11.99
C SER A 95 6.12 -2.82 -11.29
N THR A 96 6.48 -2.50 -10.05
CA THR A 96 7.33 -3.33 -9.19
C THR A 96 6.91 -3.14 -7.75
N LEU A 97 6.79 -4.22 -6.98
CA LEU A 97 6.59 -4.19 -5.54
C LEU A 97 7.88 -4.65 -4.86
N ASP A 98 8.50 -3.77 -4.08
CA ASP A 98 9.51 -4.18 -3.09
C ASP A 98 8.76 -4.81 -1.91
N VAL A 99 8.73 -6.14 -1.91
CA VAL A 99 7.93 -6.94 -0.95
C VAL A 99 8.42 -6.85 0.48
N GLU A 100 9.70 -6.54 0.69
CA GLU A 100 10.31 -6.41 2.02
C GLU A 100 10.06 -4.99 2.58
N ARG A 101 10.21 -3.97 1.73
CA ARG A 101 10.04 -2.57 2.13
C ARG A 101 8.60 -2.07 2.03
N GLY A 102 7.70 -2.84 1.44
CA GLY A 102 6.31 -2.42 1.23
C GLY A 102 6.20 -1.19 0.34
N VAL A 103 7.04 -1.09 -0.70
CA VAL A 103 7.02 0.06 -1.64
C VAL A 103 6.63 -0.41 -3.02
N PHE A 104 5.50 0.08 -3.52
CA PHE A 104 5.03 -0.14 -4.87
C PHE A 104 5.45 1.02 -5.78
N TYR A 105 6.04 0.69 -6.91
CA TYR A 105 6.43 1.63 -7.95
C TYR A 105 5.65 1.35 -9.21
N TRP A 106 5.16 2.38 -9.88
CA TRP A 106 4.56 2.24 -11.19
C TRP A 106 4.76 3.47 -12.05
N GLN A 107 5.16 3.26 -13.30
CA GLN A 107 5.08 4.26 -14.34
C GLN A 107 4.24 3.68 -15.48
N PRO A 108 2.96 4.06 -15.58
CA PRO A 108 2.11 3.63 -16.68
C PRO A 108 2.69 4.08 -18.02
N GLY A 109 2.60 3.21 -19.03
CA GLY A 109 2.94 3.55 -20.40
C GLY A 109 1.80 4.30 -21.12
N PRO A 110 1.99 4.66 -22.40
CA PRO A 110 0.92 5.25 -23.20
C PRO A 110 -0.31 4.35 -23.27
N GLY A 111 -1.51 4.93 -23.23
CA GLY A 111 -2.77 4.20 -23.35
C GLY A 111 -3.30 3.58 -22.05
N PHE A 112 -2.68 3.90 -20.90
CA PHE A 112 -3.12 3.45 -19.57
C PHE A 112 -4.11 4.43 -18.90
N ILE A 113 -4.90 5.18 -19.67
CA ILE A 113 -5.91 6.08 -19.10
C ILE A 113 -7.04 5.25 -18.47
N GLY A 114 -7.45 5.61 -17.24
CA GLY A 114 -8.57 4.97 -16.54
C GLY A 114 -8.33 4.75 -15.04
N ASP A 115 -9.19 3.94 -14.45
CA ASP A 115 -9.16 3.55 -13.03
C ASP A 115 -8.51 2.17 -12.84
N TYR A 116 -7.49 2.11 -11.99
CA TYR A 116 -6.77 0.88 -11.67
C TYR A 116 -6.88 0.61 -10.17
N ARG A 117 -7.69 -0.39 -9.82
CA ARG A 117 -7.87 -0.82 -8.45
C ARG A 117 -6.85 -1.88 -8.08
N PHE A 118 -6.13 -1.63 -7.00
CA PHE A 118 -5.14 -2.52 -6.41
C PHE A 118 -5.59 -2.94 -5.01
N VAL A 119 -5.19 -4.14 -4.64
CA VAL A 119 -5.19 -4.57 -3.24
C VAL A 119 -3.76 -4.96 -2.87
N PHE A 120 -3.27 -4.38 -1.78
CA PHE A 120 -2.01 -4.78 -1.16
C PHE A 120 -2.27 -5.39 0.19
N VAL A 121 -1.50 -6.42 0.51
CA VAL A 121 -1.64 -7.19 1.74
C VAL A 121 -0.27 -7.26 2.40
N GLY A 122 -0.13 -6.67 3.58
CA GLY A 122 1.04 -6.76 4.43
C GLY A 122 0.81 -7.79 5.52
N LYS A 123 1.69 -8.79 5.62
CA LYS A 123 1.70 -9.72 6.75
C LYS A 123 2.47 -9.06 7.90
N ILE A 124 1.77 -8.82 9.00
CA ILE A 124 2.34 -8.32 10.24
C ILE A 124 2.62 -9.54 11.16
N GLN A 125 3.51 -9.37 12.14
CA GLN A 125 3.67 -10.34 13.23
C GLN A 125 2.30 -10.65 13.89
N ASP A 126 2.19 -11.84 14.49
CA ASP A 126 0.95 -12.39 15.10
C ASP A 126 -0.16 -12.81 14.13
N GLY A 127 0.09 -12.79 12.81
CA GLY A 127 -0.87 -13.25 11.80
C GLY A 127 -1.96 -12.22 11.48
N GLU A 128 -1.84 -11.00 12.00
CA GLU A 128 -2.62 -9.86 11.52
C GLU A 128 -2.20 -9.48 10.10
N MET A 129 -3.19 -9.16 9.28
CA MET A 129 -3.01 -8.78 7.88
C MET A 129 -3.47 -7.34 7.73
N ASN A 130 -2.59 -6.47 7.26
CA ASN A 130 -2.97 -5.13 6.83
C ASN A 130 -3.38 -5.19 5.36
N LEU A 131 -4.59 -4.72 5.06
CA LEU A 131 -5.11 -4.65 3.70
C LEU A 131 -5.28 -3.19 3.27
N LYS A 132 -4.70 -2.85 2.12
CA LYS A 132 -4.83 -1.53 1.48
C LYS A 132 -5.56 -1.66 0.15
N ASN A 133 -6.73 -1.03 0.06
CA ASN A 133 -7.43 -0.85 -1.22
C ASN A 133 -7.02 0.49 -1.81
N ILE A 134 -6.41 0.46 -3.00
CA ILE A 134 -5.90 1.67 -3.65
C ILE A 134 -6.50 1.78 -5.05
N ASN A 135 -7.09 2.91 -5.38
CA ASN A 135 -7.49 3.24 -6.75
C ASN A 135 -6.54 4.30 -7.32
N VAL A 136 -5.80 3.94 -8.36
CA VAL A 136 -4.98 4.90 -9.13
C VAL A 136 -5.79 5.33 -10.34
N LYS A 137 -6.14 6.62 -10.40
CA LYS A 137 -6.78 7.25 -11.54
C LYS A 137 -5.73 7.87 -12.43
N ILE A 138 -5.69 7.45 -13.69
CA ILE A 138 -4.77 7.97 -14.68
C ILE A 138 -5.56 8.86 -15.65
N GLY A 139 -5.32 10.16 -15.56
CA GLY A 139 -5.88 11.16 -16.47
C GLY A 139 -4.98 11.42 -17.68
N PRO A 140 -5.50 12.12 -18.70
CA PRO A 140 -4.68 12.64 -19.79
C PRO A 140 -3.64 13.65 -19.28
N ARG A 141 -2.63 13.92 -20.11
CA ARG A 141 -1.55 14.89 -19.83
C ARG A 141 -2.03 16.33 -19.69
#